data_AF-A0A3M7S7J8-F1
#
_entry.id   AF-A0A3M7S7J8-F1
#
_cell.length_a   1.000
_cell.length_b   1.000
_cell.length_c   1.000
_cell.angle_alpha   90.00
_cell.angle_beta   90.00
_cell.angle_gamma   90.00
#
_symmetry.space_group_name_H-M   'P 1'
#
loop_
_entity.id
_entity.type
_entity.pdbx_description
1 polymer ?
#
loop_
_entity_poly.entity_id
_entity_poly.type
_entity_poly.pdbx_seq_one_letter_code
_entity_poly.pdbx_strand_id
1 'polypeptide(L)'
;MEKLSLHAYKCIVELSLHELTAPGVRLANKDDLYVNVCLLGQQRRTRLVQPIFPLKLSAHLTFEKTFKYARDQEDVVNFLDDLNVLIELIQLSRTNSNEVLAWYESNARQFLYPDPDASANFDSPQRGAFMTRSDSFPVEFLKPI
;
A
#
# COMPACT_ATOMS: atom_id res chain seq x y z
N MET A 1 18.01 -14.20 -39.75
CA MET A 1 17.09 -13.26 -39.07
C MET A 1 16.23 -14.06 -38.12
N GLU A 2 16.60 -14.10 -36.84
CA GLU A 2 15.74 -14.70 -35.81
C GLU A 2 14.48 -13.86 -35.66
N LYS A 3 13.34 -14.54 -35.71
CA LYS A 3 12.02 -13.95 -35.55
C LYS A 3 11.88 -13.60 -34.06
N LEU A 4 12.17 -12.35 -33.69
CA LEU A 4 11.90 -11.82 -32.35
C LEU A 4 10.39 -11.88 -32.11
N SER A 5 9.92 -13.01 -31.60
CA SER A 5 8.60 -13.10 -31.01
C SER A 5 8.63 -12.24 -29.75
N LEU A 6 7.94 -11.10 -29.80
CA LEU A 6 7.90 -10.12 -28.72
C LEU A 6 6.93 -10.64 -27.65
N HIS A 7 7.33 -11.72 -26.97
CA HIS A 7 6.59 -12.22 -25.83
C HIS A 7 6.72 -11.18 -24.70
N ALA A 8 5.58 -10.79 -24.16
CA ALA A 8 5.52 -9.86 -23.04
C ALA A 8 4.64 -10.46 -21.96
N TYR A 9 5.09 -10.36 -20.73
CA TYR A 9 4.35 -10.87 -19.58
C TYR A 9 3.54 -9.76 -18.95
N LYS A 10 2.27 -10.02 -18.67
CA LYS A 10 1.41 -9.10 -17.93
C LYS A 10 1.29 -9.58 -16.49
N CYS A 11 1.73 -8.77 -15.55
CA CYS A 11 1.48 -8.95 -14.13
C CYS A 11 0.24 -8.14 -13.74
N ILE A 12 -0.69 -8.79 -13.04
CA ILE A 12 -1.88 -8.17 -12.47
C ILE A 12 -1.82 -8.42 -10.97
N VAL A 13 -1.98 -7.37 -10.17
CA VAL A 13 -2.09 -7.46 -8.71
C VAL A 13 -3.44 -6.91 -8.28
N GLU A 14 -4.17 -7.71 -7.53
CA GLU A 14 -5.42 -7.33 -6.87
C GLU A 14 -5.15 -7.11 -5.38
N LEU A 15 -5.14 -5.85 -4.95
CA LEU A 15 -4.88 -5.47 -3.57
C LEU A 15 -6.19 -5.12 -2.86
N SER A 16 -6.46 -5.81 -1.75
CA SER A 16 -7.60 -5.53 -0.88
C SER A 16 -7.13 -4.87 0.42
N LEU A 17 -7.62 -3.66 0.69
CA LEU A 17 -7.36 -2.93 1.93
C LEU A 17 -8.61 -2.95 2.81
N HIS A 18 -8.52 -3.62 3.95
CA HIS A 18 -9.67 -3.81 4.83
C HIS A 18 -9.84 -2.66 5.82
N GLU A 19 -8.82 -2.42 6.64
CA GLU A 19 -8.86 -1.41 7.69
C GLU A 19 -7.48 -0.85 8.03
N LEU A 20 -7.48 0.35 8.61
CA LEU A 20 -6.32 0.91 9.30
C LEU A 20 -6.71 1.18 10.75
N THR A 21 -5.88 0.71 11.67
CA THR A 21 -6.10 0.84 13.11
C THR A 21 -5.00 1.68 13.74
N ALA A 22 -5.40 2.59 14.62
CA ALA A 22 -4.49 3.38 15.44
C ALA A 22 -5.16 3.59 16.80
N PRO A 23 -5.03 2.62 17.74
CA PRO A 23 -5.65 2.71 19.05
C PRO A 23 -5.20 3.99 19.79
N GLY A 24 -6.11 4.61 20.54
CA GLY A 24 -5.81 5.81 21.35
C GLY A 24 -5.60 7.11 20.56
N VAL A 25 -5.57 7.05 19.23
CA VAL A 25 -5.27 8.21 18.38
C VAL A 25 -6.52 9.03 18.07
N ARG A 26 -6.41 10.35 18.24
CA ARG A 26 -7.41 11.32 17.77
C ARG A 26 -6.72 12.36 16.91
N LEU A 27 -7.07 12.40 15.62
CA LEU A 27 -6.55 13.42 14.71
C LEU A 27 -7.09 14.80 15.09
N ALA A 28 -6.23 15.81 15.12
CA ALA A 28 -6.60 17.18 15.41
C ALA A 28 -7.47 17.76 14.28
N ASN A 29 -7.02 17.58 13.03
CA ASN A 29 -7.79 17.91 11.85
C ASN A 29 -8.91 16.85 11.62
N LYS A 30 -10.10 17.34 11.25
CA LYS A 30 -11.32 16.55 10.99
C LYS A 30 -11.64 16.38 9.51
N ASP A 31 -10.76 16.83 8.64
CA ASP A 31 -10.87 16.55 7.21
C ASP A 31 -10.71 15.06 6.90
N ASP A 32 -11.33 14.64 5.80
CA ASP A 32 -11.36 13.25 5.36
C ASP A 32 -9.96 12.71 5.03
N LEU A 33 -9.79 11.41 5.23
CA LEU A 33 -8.59 10.67 4.92
C LEU A 33 -8.78 9.81 3.67
N TYR A 34 -7.68 9.45 3.01
CA TYR A 34 -7.65 8.36 2.05
C TYR A 34 -6.30 7.67 2.09
N VAL A 35 -6.24 6.45 1.53
CA VAL A 35 -4.99 5.75 1.31
C VAL A 35 -4.57 5.90 -0.14
N ASN A 36 -3.33 6.35 -0.35
CA ASN A 36 -2.65 6.33 -1.63
C ASN A 36 -1.79 5.06 -1.72
N VAL A 37 -1.80 4.40 -2.88
CA VAL A 37 -0.99 3.20 -3.14
C VAL A 37 -0.27 3.36 -4.46
N CYS A 38 1.05 3.30 -4.41
CA CYS A 38 1.93 3.20 -5.56
C CYS A 38 2.46 1.77 -5.66
N LEU A 39 2.14 1.07 -6.74
CA LEU A 39 2.54 -0.30 -6.99
C LEU A 39 2.68 -0.54 -8.49
N LEU A 40 3.71 -1.27 -8.90
CA LEU A 40 4.01 -1.56 -10.32
C LEU A 40 4.14 -0.31 -11.20
N GLY A 41 4.56 0.82 -10.62
CA GLY A 41 4.66 2.13 -11.31
C GLY A 41 3.31 2.80 -11.59
N GLN A 42 2.23 2.31 -10.98
CA GLN A 42 0.90 2.93 -11.05
C GLN A 42 0.51 3.45 -9.67
N GLN A 43 -0.22 4.56 -9.65
CA GLN A 43 -0.79 5.14 -8.43
C GLN A 43 -2.32 4.97 -8.43
N ARG A 44 -2.88 4.55 -7.30
CA ARG A 44 -4.32 4.43 -7.05
C ARG A 44 -4.63 4.93 -5.64
N ARG A 45 -5.87 5.34 -5.41
CA ARG A 45 -6.33 5.81 -4.09
C ARG A 45 -7.66 5.19 -3.70
N THR A 46 -7.89 5.06 -2.41
CA THR A 46 -9.18 4.66 -1.86
C THR A 46 -10.20 5.80 -1.97
N ARG A 47 -11.46 5.50 -1.62
CA ARG A 47 -12.44 6.54 -1.33
C ARG A 47 -12.04 7.31 -0.07
N LEU A 48 -12.58 8.51 0.06
CA LEU A 48 -12.48 9.31 1.27
C LEU A 48 -13.22 8.62 2.42
N VAL A 49 -12.63 8.65 3.60
CA VAL A 49 -13.20 8.13 4.86
C VAL A 49 -13.03 9.17 5.96
N GLN A 50 -13.95 9.15 6.92
CA GLN A 50 -13.86 10.05 8.07
C GLN A 50 -12.60 9.76 8.91
N PRO A 51 -11.99 10.78 9.54
CA PRO A 51 -10.77 10.64 10.35
C PRO A 51 -11.04 10.05 11.75
N ILE A 52 -11.72 8.90 11.79
CA ILE A 52 -12.13 8.20 13.01
C ILE A 52 -11.63 6.76 12.93
N PHE A 53 -10.65 6.43 13.78
CA PHE A 53 -10.12 5.07 13.85
C PHE A 53 -11.08 4.11 14.58
N PRO A 54 -11.15 2.83 14.16
CA PRO A 54 -10.49 2.24 12.99
C PRO A 54 -11.11 2.68 11.66
N LEU A 55 -10.27 3.01 10.68
CA LEU A 55 -10.72 3.41 9.35
C LEU A 55 -11.15 2.17 8.58
N LYS A 56 -12.44 2.05 8.28
CA LYS A 56 -12.97 0.97 7.43
C LYS A 56 -12.85 1.38 5.96
N LEU A 57 -11.87 0.80 5.25
CA LEU A 57 -11.58 1.15 3.87
C LEU A 57 -12.37 0.30 2.87
N SER A 58 -12.46 -1.01 3.12
CA SER A 58 -13.09 -2.01 2.24
C SER A 58 -12.83 -1.74 0.76
N ALA A 59 -11.56 -1.50 0.41
CA ALA A 59 -11.15 -1.04 -0.91
C ALA A 59 -10.46 -2.17 -1.69
N HIS A 60 -10.82 -2.30 -2.97
CA HIS A 60 -10.19 -3.22 -3.91
C HIS A 60 -9.53 -2.40 -5.02
N LEU A 61 -8.22 -2.58 -5.20
CA LEU A 61 -7.40 -1.83 -6.15
C LEU A 61 -6.68 -2.82 -7.07
N THR A 62 -6.80 -2.64 -8.38
CA THR A 62 -6.11 -3.47 -9.38
C THR A 62 -4.98 -2.69 -10.03
N PHE A 63 -3.80 -3.31 -10.08
CA PHE A 63 -2.58 -2.79 -10.68
C PHE A 63 -2.12 -3.72 -11.79
N GLU A 64 -1.65 -3.14 -12.89
CA GLU A 64 -1.18 -3.89 -14.05
C GLU A 64 0.14 -3.34 -14.58
N LYS A 65 1.06 -4.24 -14.94
CA LYS A 65 2.30 -3.88 -15.63
C LYS A 65 2.68 -4.95 -16.64
N THR A 66 3.07 -4.50 -17.83
CA THR A 66 3.58 -5.34 -18.89
C THR A 66 5.11 -5.31 -18.90
N PHE A 67 5.73 -6.45 -18.69
CA PHE A 67 7.17 -6.68 -18.74
C PHE A 67 7.56 -7.14 -20.15
N LYS A 68 7.99 -6.18 -20.98
CA LYS A 68 8.34 -6.41 -22.39
C LYS A 68 9.66 -7.16 -22.59
N TYR A 69 10.47 -7.27 -21.54
CA TYR A 69 11.80 -7.87 -21.57
C TYR A 69 11.89 -9.17 -20.77
N ALA A 70 10.76 -9.63 -20.21
CA ALA A 70 10.71 -10.92 -19.51
C ALA A 70 10.66 -12.05 -20.52
N ARG A 71 11.56 -13.02 -20.38
CA ARG A 71 11.62 -14.24 -21.21
C ARG A 71 10.70 -15.32 -20.65
N ASP A 72 10.50 -15.32 -19.33
CA ASP A 72 9.68 -16.26 -18.58
C ASP A 72 9.07 -15.59 -17.32
N GLN A 73 8.40 -16.39 -16.50
CA GLN A 73 7.81 -15.91 -15.24
C GLN A 73 8.87 -15.59 -14.17
N GLU A 74 10.03 -16.25 -14.19
CA GLU A 74 11.11 -16.00 -13.23
C GLU A 74 11.70 -14.61 -13.46
N ASP A 75 11.91 -14.22 -14.71
CA ASP A 75 12.30 -12.87 -15.08
C ASP A 75 11.30 -11.82 -14.56
N VAL A 76 9.98 -12.08 -14.63
CA VAL A 76 8.97 -11.17 -14.06
C VAL A 76 9.17 -10.99 -12.56
N VAL A 77 9.39 -12.09 -11.83
CA VAL A 77 9.61 -12.04 -10.39
C VAL A 77 10.91 -11.28 -10.05
N ASN A 78 11.97 -11.48 -10.83
CA ASN A 78 13.23 -10.76 -10.67
C ASN A 78 13.07 -9.26 -10.97
N PHE A 79 12.28 -8.87 -11.96
CA PHE A 79 11.98 -7.45 -12.20
C PHE A 79 11.17 -6.78 -11.09
N LEU A 80 10.53 -7.54 -10.19
CA LEU A 80 9.90 -6.97 -9.01
C LEU A 80 10.92 -6.48 -7.98
N ASP A 81 12.16 -6.98 -8.02
CA ASP A 81 13.23 -6.51 -7.12
C ASP A 81 13.60 -5.05 -7.36
N ASP A 82 13.40 -4.56 -8.59
CA ASP A 82 13.65 -3.16 -8.97
C ASP A 82 12.44 -2.24 -8.73
N LEU A 83 11.36 -2.75 -8.15
CA LEU A 83 10.12 -2.00 -7.92
C LEU A 83 9.83 -1.89 -6.42
N ASN A 84 9.25 -0.76 -6.01
CA ASN A 84 8.78 -0.54 -4.65
C ASN A 84 7.25 -0.46 -4.59
N VAL A 85 6.75 -0.76 -3.40
CA VAL A 85 5.37 -0.51 -2.97
C VAL A 85 5.42 0.59 -1.94
N LEU A 86 4.61 1.63 -2.16
CA LEU A 86 4.41 2.71 -1.20
C LEU A 86 2.92 2.83 -0.92
N ILE A 87 2.56 2.78 0.36
CA ILE A 87 1.19 2.92 0.85
C ILE A 87 1.19 4.09 1.84
N GLU A 88 0.42 5.14 1.57
CA GLU A 88 0.39 6.35 2.39
C GLU A 88 -1.01 6.62 2.91
N LEU A 89 -1.13 6.91 4.20
CA LEU A 89 -2.32 7.50 4.79
C LEU A 89 -2.23 9.02 4.65
N ILE A 90 -3.15 9.61 3.91
CA ILE A 90 -3.14 11.03 3.59
C ILE A 90 -4.40 11.69 4.15
N GLN A 91 -4.21 12.83 4.83
CA GLN A 91 -5.30 13.73 5.18
C GLN A 91 -5.50 14.76 4.08
N LEU A 92 -6.70 14.76 3.49
CA LEU A 92 -7.08 15.75 2.50
C LEU A 92 -7.16 17.11 3.19
N SER A 93 -6.50 18.13 2.66
CA SER A 93 -6.72 19.49 3.15
C SER A 93 -7.59 20.25 2.16
N ARG A 94 -8.61 20.97 2.65
CA ARG A 94 -9.44 21.85 1.81
C ARG A 94 -8.77 23.18 1.50
N THR A 95 -7.81 23.60 2.33
CA THR A 95 -7.21 24.95 2.29
C THR A 95 -5.71 24.93 2.04
N ASN A 96 -5.02 23.83 2.35
CA ASN A 96 -3.58 23.68 2.20
C ASN A 96 -3.25 22.48 1.29
N SER A 97 -1.96 22.14 1.19
CA SER A 97 -1.53 20.88 0.58
C SER A 97 -1.98 19.69 1.42
N ASN A 98 -2.26 18.57 0.74
CA ASN A 98 -2.52 17.30 1.41
C ASN A 98 -1.33 16.89 2.28
N GLU A 99 -1.64 16.23 3.38
CA GLU A 99 -0.65 15.88 4.39
C GLU A 99 -0.51 14.35 4.52
N VAL A 100 0.72 13.85 4.43
CA VAL A 100 1.03 12.45 4.68
C VAL A 100 1.16 12.25 6.20
N LEU A 101 0.26 11.46 6.76
CA LEU A 101 0.22 11.14 8.18
C LEU A 101 1.06 9.90 8.51
N ALA A 102 1.04 8.90 7.64
CA ALA A 102 1.84 7.68 7.83
C ALA A 102 2.10 7.01 6.49
N TRP A 103 3.17 6.23 6.39
CA TRP A 103 3.49 5.47 5.19
C TRP A 103 4.05 4.09 5.52
N TYR A 104 3.83 3.16 4.60
CA TYR A 104 4.51 1.87 4.54
C TYR A 104 5.23 1.80 3.21
N GLU A 105 6.50 1.42 3.25
CA GLU A 105 7.32 1.23 2.06
C GLU A 105 8.01 -0.13 2.13
N SER A 106 8.03 -0.85 1.02
CA SER A 106 8.70 -2.14 0.89
C SER A 106 9.08 -2.40 -0.56
N ASN A 107 10.04 -3.30 -0.76
CA ASN A 107 10.29 -3.90 -2.06
C ASN A 107 9.03 -4.66 -2.56
N ALA A 108 8.75 -4.61 -3.87
CA ALA A 108 7.58 -5.23 -4.47
C ALA A 108 7.61 -6.76 -4.47
N ARG A 109 8.78 -7.38 -4.67
CA ARG A 109 8.92 -8.84 -4.55
C ARG A 109 8.58 -9.28 -3.13
N GLN A 110 9.18 -8.64 -2.13
CA GLN A 110 8.94 -8.97 -0.72
C GLN A 110 7.48 -8.71 -0.29
N PHE A 111 6.85 -7.68 -0.83
CA PHE A 111 5.45 -7.36 -0.53
C PHE A 111 4.48 -8.41 -1.12
N LEU A 112 4.71 -8.82 -2.38
CA LEU A 112 3.83 -9.76 -3.10
C LEU A 112 4.13 -11.23 -2.75
N TYR A 113 5.38 -11.54 -2.43
CA TYR A 113 5.87 -12.88 -2.09
C TYR A 113 6.71 -12.83 -0.80
N PRO A 114 6.07 -12.61 0.37
CA PRO A 114 6.79 -12.55 1.63
C PRO A 114 7.36 -13.92 2.02
N ASP A 115 8.46 -13.92 2.78
CA ASP A 115 9.07 -15.17 3.25
C ASP A 115 8.10 -15.96 4.14
N PRO A 116 8.03 -17.28 3.95
CA PRO A 116 7.12 -18.16 4.67
C PRO A 116 7.34 -18.15 6.20
N ASP A 117 8.57 -17.94 6.67
CA ASP A 117 8.90 -17.89 8.09
C ASP A 117 8.47 -16.58 8.79
N ALA A 118 8.11 -15.54 8.01
CA ALA A 118 7.65 -14.25 8.53
C ALA A 118 6.13 -14.17 8.73
N SER A 119 5.40 -15.22 8.35
CA SER A 119 3.96 -15.35 8.62
C SER A 119 3.62 -16.78 8.99
N ALA A 120 3.62 -17.06 10.30
CA ALA A 120 2.91 -18.21 10.84
C ALA A 120 1.41 -18.03 10.58
N ASN A 121 0.96 -18.33 9.36
CA ASN A 121 -0.39 -18.64 8.89
C ASN A 121 -0.42 -18.52 7.36
N PHE A 122 -0.04 -19.61 6.67
CA PHE A 122 -0.19 -19.72 5.21
C PHE A 122 -1.65 -19.67 4.73
N ASP A 123 -2.61 -19.79 5.64
CA ASP A 123 -4.05 -19.89 5.31
C ASP A 123 -4.84 -18.58 5.50
N SER A 124 -4.21 -17.48 5.94
CA SER A 124 -4.89 -16.19 6.03
C SER A 124 -4.44 -15.26 4.89
N PRO A 125 -5.26 -15.04 3.85
CA PRO A 125 -5.01 -14.03 2.80
C PRO A 125 -5.05 -12.58 3.33
N GLN A 126 -5.25 -12.40 4.64
CA GLN A 126 -5.22 -11.12 5.33
C GLN A 126 -3.94 -10.99 6.13
N ARG A 127 -3.13 -9.99 5.77
CA ARG A 127 -1.89 -9.62 6.42
C ARG A 127 -2.02 -8.21 7.00
N GLY A 128 -1.53 -8.02 8.22
CA GLY A 128 -1.28 -6.70 8.79
C GLY A 128 0.15 -6.22 8.50
N ALA A 129 0.32 -4.91 8.33
CA ALA A 129 1.64 -4.26 8.25
C ALA A 129 1.62 -2.98 9.10
N PHE A 130 2.72 -2.69 9.78
CA PHE A 130 2.88 -1.44 10.50
C PHE A 130 3.31 -0.33 9.55
N MET A 131 2.81 0.88 9.77
CA MET A 131 3.22 2.07 9.04
C MET A 131 4.17 2.90 9.90
N THR A 132 5.14 3.54 9.25
CA THR A 132 5.94 4.62 9.83
C THR A 132 5.08 5.87 9.93
N ARG A 133 5.10 6.51 11.09
CA ARG A 133 4.36 7.74 11.37
C ARG A 133 5.18 8.95 10.91
N SER A 134 4.51 9.96 10.33
CA SER A 134 5.10 11.27 10.14
C SER A 134 5.12 12.06 11.44
N ASP A 135 5.84 13.18 11.44
CA ASP A 135 5.88 14.11 12.58
C ASP A 135 4.52 14.73 12.90
N SER A 136 3.61 14.77 11.92
CA SER A 136 2.26 15.28 12.10
C SER A 136 1.25 14.24 12.56
N PHE A 137 1.64 12.97 12.59
CA PHE A 137 0.80 11.94 13.20
C PHE A 137 0.79 12.12 14.73
N PRO A 138 -0.39 12.28 15.36
CA PRO A 138 -0.44 12.54 16.79
C PRO A 138 0.05 11.33 17.61
N VAL A 139 0.85 11.63 18.62
CA VAL A 139 1.20 10.73 19.73
C VAL A 139 0.17 10.96 20.85
N GLU A 140 -0.30 9.91 21.52
CA GLU A 140 -1.39 9.99 22.53
C GLU A 140 -1.26 11.15 23.53
N PHE A 141 -2.40 11.76 23.89
CA PHE A 141 -2.59 12.45 25.16
C PHE A 141 -3.76 11.80 25.90
N LEU A 142 -3.54 10.64 26.51
CA LEU A 142 -4.31 10.28 27.70
C LEU A 142 -3.73 11.09 28.85
N LYS A 143 -4.25 12.30 29.08
CA LYS A 143 -4.18 12.86 30.44
C LYS A 143 -5.26 12.14 31.26
N PRO A 144 -4.92 11.50 32.38
CA PRO A 144 -5.91 11.01 33.33
C PRO A 144 -6.80 12.17 33.77
N ILE A 145 -8.11 11.90 33.93
CA ILE A 145 -9.07 12.79 34.58
C ILE A 145 -8.79 12.79 36.08
#